data_AF-A0A1D2X450-F1
#
_entry.id   AF-A0A1D2X450-F1
#
_cell.length_a   1.000
_cell.length_b   1.000
_cell.length_c   1.000
_cell.angle_alpha   90.00
_cell.angle_beta   90.00
_cell.angle_gamma   90.00
#
_symmetry.space_group_name_H-M   'P 1'
#
loop_
_entity.id
_entity.type
_entity.pdbx_description
1 polymer ?
#
loop_
_entity_poly.entity_id
_entity_poly.type
_entity_poly.pdbx_seq_one_letter_code
_entity_poly.pdbx_strand_id
1 'polypeptide(L)'
;MKLSITTEKCVGCGLCASVCIRDNIIVNPTVEEVNNGECFECGHCMAICPTGAITLKQFEDQMDVVEKYDATQIPVTTENLLDLYKQRRSIRWFKNEKIDENTFNTLFEGAYYSPSAMNKQDVEFLVVDDRLDDFIELVYEIIKVEENKFSRIKQLGEYLKDKNTCKYHPLLWEGKQLILGFATDKTSTVIAATRIELLAYTMGLGGFYSLFIQKADEIDHERLMTFFPEIDKSKHMYSTFIIGYPRKKFKRTIPHKKIKITYN
;
A
#
# COMPACT_ATOMS: atom_id res chain seq x y z
N MET A 1 -15.74 -24.08 8.37
CA MET A 1 -14.75 -24.02 9.46
C MET A 1 -13.44 -23.51 8.91
N LYS A 2 -13.10 -22.26 9.24
CA LYS A 2 -11.89 -21.55 8.80
C LYS A 2 -10.77 -21.62 9.84
N LEU A 3 -11.08 -21.98 11.09
CA LEU A 3 -10.12 -22.05 12.17
C LEU A 3 -9.52 -23.46 12.31
N SER A 4 -8.26 -23.52 12.72
CA SER A 4 -7.59 -24.71 13.21
C SER A 4 -7.34 -24.57 14.71
N ILE A 5 -7.88 -25.50 15.48
CA ILE A 5 -7.95 -25.43 16.95
C ILE A 5 -7.16 -26.60 17.55
N THR A 6 -6.19 -26.29 18.40
CA THR A 6 -5.48 -27.27 19.24
C THR A 6 -6.10 -27.26 20.63
N THR A 7 -7.06 -28.16 20.87
CA THR A 7 -7.86 -28.22 22.12
C THR A 7 -6.99 -28.40 23.36
N GLU A 8 -5.88 -29.12 23.25
CA GLU A 8 -4.93 -29.37 24.34
C GLU A 8 -4.23 -28.10 24.83
N LYS A 9 -4.12 -27.07 23.98
CA LYS A 9 -3.58 -25.75 24.33
C LYS A 9 -4.65 -24.80 24.85
N CYS A 10 -5.92 -25.12 24.70
CA CYS A 10 -7.01 -24.23 25.07
C CYS A 10 -7.23 -24.24 26.59
N VAL A 11 -7.21 -23.06 27.21
CA VAL A 11 -7.45 -22.88 28.65
C VAL A 11 -8.85 -22.35 28.96
N GLY A 12 -9.76 -22.30 27.97
CA GLY A 12 -11.14 -21.88 28.17
C GLY A 12 -11.36 -20.40 28.55
N CYS A 13 -10.38 -19.52 28.30
CA CYS A 13 -10.41 -18.14 28.80
C CYS A 13 -11.44 -17.20 28.12
N GLY A 14 -12.04 -17.59 26.99
CA GLY A 14 -13.07 -16.79 26.31
C GLY A 14 -12.57 -15.59 25.49
N LEU A 15 -11.28 -15.23 25.52
CA LEU A 15 -10.76 -14.04 24.83
C LEU A 15 -11.01 -14.06 23.32
N CYS A 16 -10.85 -15.21 22.66
CA CYS A 16 -11.11 -15.37 21.24
C CYS A 16 -12.57 -15.07 20.86
N ALA A 17 -13.53 -15.48 21.68
CA ALA A 17 -14.94 -15.17 21.48
C ALA A 17 -15.20 -13.67 21.65
N SER A 18 -14.57 -13.03 22.63
CA SER A 18 -14.77 -11.59 22.92
C SER A 18 -14.33 -10.64 21.80
N VAL A 19 -13.46 -11.09 20.89
CA VAL A 19 -12.96 -10.29 19.75
C VAL A 19 -13.51 -10.74 18.40
N CYS A 20 -14.38 -11.75 18.38
CA CYS A 20 -14.97 -12.23 17.14
C CYS A 20 -16.15 -11.35 16.72
N ILE A 21 -15.92 -10.36 15.86
CA ILE A 21 -16.99 -9.47 15.35
C ILE A 21 -18.12 -10.19 14.58
N ARG A 22 -17.92 -11.47 14.23
CA ARG A 22 -18.90 -12.31 13.53
C ARG A 22 -19.64 -13.27 14.46
N ASP A 23 -19.33 -13.26 15.76
CA ASP A 23 -19.89 -14.18 16.75
C ASP A 23 -19.78 -15.67 16.35
N ASN A 24 -18.68 -16.00 15.66
CA ASN A 24 -18.39 -17.34 15.14
C ASN A 24 -17.58 -18.22 16.10
N ILE A 25 -17.40 -17.79 17.35
CA ILE A 25 -16.58 -18.53 18.33
C ILE A 25 -17.34 -18.62 19.64
N ILE A 26 -17.48 -19.84 20.15
CA ILE A 26 -17.97 -20.14 21.50
C ILE A 26 -16.89 -20.85 22.30
N VAL A 27 -17.02 -20.87 23.62
CA VAL A 27 -16.07 -21.55 24.51
C VAL A 27 -16.83 -22.34 25.58
N ASN A 28 -16.78 -23.67 25.53
CA ASN A 28 -17.36 -24.57 26.54
C ASN A 28 -16.87 -26.03 26.44
N PRO A 29 -16.03 -26.54 27.36
CA PRO A 29 -15.07 -25.80 28.18
C PRO A 29 -13.88 -25.28 27.34
N THR A 30 -13.71 -25.81 26.12
CA THR A 30 -12.68 -25.40 25.16
C THR A 30 -13.30 -24.60 24.02
N VAL A 31 -12.45 -23.95 23.23
CA VAL A 31 -12.88 -23.15 22.09
C VAL A 31 -13.47 -24.01 20.97
N GLU A 32 -14.55 -23.53 20.39
CA GLU A 32 -15.21 -24.12 19.22
C GLU A 32 -15.57 -23.00 18.23
N GLU A 33 -15.32 -23.23 16.94
CA GLU A 33 -15.84 -22.37 15.88
C GLU A 33 -17.29 -22.79 15.59
N VAL A 34 -18.20 -21.81 15.51
CA VAL A 34 -19.60 -22.01 15.12
C VAL A 34 -19.89 -21.19 13.87
N ASN A 35 -20.78 -21.70 13.02
CA ASN A 35 -21.13 -21.05 11.75
C ASN A 35 -22.34 -20.12 11.91
N ASN A 36 -22.20 -19.06 12.72
CA ASN A 36 -23.24 -18.04 12.93
C ASN A 36 -23.17 -16.88 11.91
N GLY A 37 -22.16 -16.88 11.05
CA GLY A 37 -21.97 -15.94 9.97
C GLY A 37 -20.70 -16.25 9.18
N GLU A 38 -20.45 -15.47 8.14
CA GLU A 38 -19.24 -15.65 7.33
C GLU A 38 -18.00 -15.12 8.07
N CYS A 39 -17.08 -16.03 8.44
CA CYS A 39 -15.81 -15.69 9.04
C CYS A 39 -14.96 -14.88 8.06
N PHE A 40 -14.46 -13.71 8.47
CA PHE A 40 -13.57 -12.87 7.66
C PHE A 40 -12.11 -13.34 7.66
N GLU A 41 -11.78 -14.36 8.45
CA GLU A 41 -10.41 -14.87 8.54
C GLU A 41 -9.39 -13.78 8.95
N CYS A 42 -9.86 -12.80 9.75
CA CYS A 42 -9.13 -11.60 10.16
C CYS A 42 -8.07 -11.82 11.25
N GLY A 43 -7.95 -13.02 11.81
CA GLY A 43 -6.88 -13.37 12.74
C GLY A 43 -6.98 -12.79 14.15
N HIS A 44 -7.98 -11.95 14.49
CA HIS A 44 -8.11 -11.40 15.84
C HIS A 44 -8.14 -12.47 16.95
N CYS A 45 -8.84 -13.59 16.70
CA CYS A 45 -8.90 -14.72 17.64
C CYS A 45 -7.55 -15.43 17.82
N MET A 46 -6.72 -15.48 16.77
CA MET A 46 -5.36 -16.02 16.81
C MET A 46 -4.42 -15.06 17.55
N ALA A 47 -4.48 -13.77 17.25
CA ALA A 47 -3.61 -12.75 17.85
C ALA A 47 -3.84 -12.56 19.35
N ILE A 48 -5.09 -12.63 19.84
CA ILE A 48 -5.39 -12.49 21.27
C ILE A 48 -5.15 -13.78 22.08
N CYS A 49 -4.99 -14.93 21.42
CA CYS A 49 -4.92 -16.22 22.12
C CYS A 49 -3.57 -16.36 22.85
N PRO A 50 -3.53 -16.37 24.19
CA PRO A 50 -2.27 -16.39 24.93
C PRO A 50 -1.48 -17.70 24.76
N THR A 51 -2.19 -18.79 24.48
CA THR A 51 -1.61 -20.13 24.33
C THR A 51 -1.37 -20.54 22.88
N GLY A 52 -1.78 -19.71 21.90
CA GLY A 52 -1.71 -20.06 20.47
C GLY A 52 -2.54 -21.29 20.12
N ALA A 53 -3.68 -21.48 20.78
CA ALA A 53 -4.59 -22.62 20.54
C ALA A 53 -5.43 -22.47 19.26
N ILE A 54 -5.46 -21.27 18.65
CA ILE A 54 -6.26 -20.97 17.46
C ILE A 54 -5.34 -20.43 16.38
N THR A 55 -5.47 -20.98 15.18
CA THR A 55 -4.82 -20.52 13.95
C THR A 55 -5.83 -20.46 12.81
N LEU A 56 -5.48 -19.80 11.71
CA LEU A 56 -6.29 -19.76 10.49
C LEU A 56 -5.77 -20.78 9.50
N LYS A 57 -6.67 -21.62 8.96
CA LYS A 57 -6.31 -22.68 8.00
C LYS A 57 -5.55 -22.15 6.79
N GLN A 58 -5.96 -21.01 6.27
CA GLN A 58 -5.34 -20.40 5.09
C GLN A 58 -3.93 -19.86 5.32
N PHE A 59 -3.47 -19.78 6.57
CA PHE A 59 -2.15 -19.26 6.94
C PHE A 59 -1.32 -20.29 7.72
N GLU A 60 -1.68 -21.58 7.72
CA GLU A 60 -0.95 -22.62 8.48
C GLU A 60 0.52 -22.75 8.04
N ASP A 61 0.82 -22.43 6.79
CA ASP A 61 2.17 -22.44 6.20
C ASP A 61 2.99 -21.16 6.47
N GLN A 62 2.40 -20.17 7.15
CA GLN A 62 3.00 -18.85 7.42
C GLN A 62 3.18 -18.61 8.92
N MET A 63 3.41 -19.65 9.71
CA MET A 63 3.57 -19.49 11.17
C MET A 63 4.92 -18.90 11.58
N ASP A 64 5.89 -18.87 10.66
CA ASP A 64 7.21 -18.27 10.83
C ASP A 64 7.17 -16.74 10.93
N VAL A 65 6.17 -16.07 10.33
CA VAL A 65 6.00 -14.61 10.42
C VAL A 65 5.25 -14.14 11.68
N VAL A 66 4.79 -15.07 12.52
CA VAL A 66 4.01 -14.75 13.73
C VAL A 66 4.94 -14.45 14.89
N GLU A 67 5.00 -13.17 15.27
CA GLU A 67 5.84 -12.71 16.38
C GLU A 67 4.99 -12.32 17.60
N LYS A 68 5.49 -12.65 18.80
CA LYS A 68 4.91 -12.17 20.06
C LYS A 68 5.54 -10.83 20.42
N TYR A 69 4.71 -9.87 20.81
CA TYR A 69 5.15 -8.57 21.30
C TYR A 69 4.36 -8.15 22.54
N ASP A 70 4.94 -7.22 23.31
CA ASP A 70 4.25 -6.58 24.42
C ASP A 70 3.47 -5.36 23.89
N ALA A 71 2.14 -5.44 23.89
CA ALA A 71 1.27 -4.38 23.40
C ALA A 71 1.39 -3.06 24.19
N THR A 72 2.01 -3.08 25.38
CA THR A 72 2.28 -1.87 26.17
C THR A 72 3.55 -1.14 25.71
N GLN A 73 4.42 -1.80 24.93
CA GLN A 73 5.67 -1.26 24.43
C GLN A 73 5.54 -0.84 22.97
N ILE A 74 5.09 0.40 22.74
CA ILE A 74 4.97 0.95 21.39
C ILE A 74 6.35 1.41 20.88
N PRO A 75 6.84 0.92 19.73
CA PRO A 75 8.21 1.14 19.27
C PRO A 75 8.47 2.54 18.68
N VAL A 76 7.46 3.40 18.57
CA VAL A 76 7.57 4.75 17.99
C VAL A 76 6.80 5.76 18.83
N THR A 77 7.43 6.90 19.12
CA THR A 77 6.76 7.98 19.86
C THR A 77 5.94 8.87 18.93
N THR A 78 4.97 9.59 19.51
CA THR A 78 4.18 10.59 18.79
C THR A 78 5.07 11.65 18.14
N GLU A 79 6.08 12.14 18.83
CA GLU A 79 7.00 13.16 18.33
C GLU A 79 7.80 12.66 17.13
N ASN A 80 8.31 11.44 17.20
CA ASN A 80 9.09 10.83 16.11
C ASN A 80 8.23 10.68 14.85
N LEU A 81 7.00 10.16 14.99
CA LEU A 81 6.10 9.98 13.86
C LEU A 81 5.62 11.32 13.28
N LEU A 82 5.31 12.30 14.13
CA LEU A 82 4.96 13.65 13.69
C LEU A 82 6.12 14.33 12.94
N ASP A 83 7.35 14.14 13.39
CA ASP A 83 8.52 14.70 12.72
C ASP A 83 8.77 14.03 11.36
N LEU A 84 8.53 12.73 11.23
CA LEU A 84 8.50 12.06 9.92
C LEU A 84 7.47 12.71 8.99
N TYR A 85 6.23 12.90 9.44
CA TYR A 85 5.18 13.53 8.63
C TYR A 85 5.52 14.98 8.23
N LYS A 86 6.15 15.75 9.12
CA LYS A 86 6.59 17.12 8.84
C LYS A 86 7.72 17.16 7.80
N GLN A 87 8.65 16.21 7.85
CA GLN A 87 9.83 16.16 6.98
C GLN A 87 9.52 15.56 5.60
N ARG A 88 8.49 14.71 5.49
CA ARG A 88 8.07 14.07 4.25
C ARG A 88 7.61 15.08 3.20
N ARG A 89 8.23 15.05 2.02
CA ARG A 89 7.97 15.96 0.89
C ARG A 89 8.11 15.22 -0.42
N SER A 90 7.22 15.47 -1.38
CA SER A 90 7.35 14.91 -2.73
C SER A 90 8.72 15.17 -3.35
N ILE A 91 9.52 14.12 -3.50
CA ILE A 91 10.87 14.15 -4.10
C ILE A 91 10.75 13.90 -5.60
N ARG A 92 11.43 14.71 -6.41
CA ARG A 92 11.44 14.58 -7.88
C ARG A 92 12.85 14.60 -8.47
N TRP A 93 13.85 14.65 -7.60
CA TRP A 93 15.27 14.72 -7.95
C TRP A 93 15.99 13.56 -7.29
N PHE A 94 16.44 12.62 -8.10
CA PHE A 94 16.93 11.33 -7.66
C PHE A 94 18.39 11.15 -8.09
N LYS A 95 19.10 10.25 -7.41
CA LYS A 95 20.38 9.75 -7.89
C LYS A 95 20.14 8.83 -9.10
N ASN A 96 21.17 8.65 -9.91
CA ASN A 96 21.17 7.66 -10.98
C ASN A 96 21.48 6.26 -10.42
N GLU A 97 20.61 5.76 -9.55
CA GLU A 97 20.78 4.53 -8.78
C GLU A 97 19.41 3.86 -8.64
N LYS A 98 19.30 2.59 -9.04
CA LYS A 98 18.08 1.78 -8.87
C LYS A 98 18.05 1.22 -7.45
N ILE A 99 16.86 1.14 -6.87
CA ILE A 99 16.54 0.41 -5.65
C ILE A 99 16.58 -1.08 -5.96
N ASP A 100 17.21 -1.85 -5.09
CA ASP A 100 17.34 -3.31 -5.21
C ASP A 100 16.09 -4.06 -4.68
N GLU A 101 15.99 -5.33 -5.05
CA GLU A 101 14.87 -6.19 -4.70
C GLU A 101 14.69 -6.37 -3.18
N ASN A 102 15.78 -6.51 -2.41
CA ASN A 102 15.68 -6.68 -0.96
C ASN A 102 15.08 -5.42 -0.31
N THR A 103 15.50 -4.25 -0.78
CA THR A 103 14.90 -2.99 -0.34
C THR A 103 13.40 -2.95 -0.65
N PHE A 104 12.97 -3.35 -1.86
CA PHE A 104 11.54 -3.43 -2.17
C PHE A 104 10.79 -4.44 -1.30
N ASN A 105 11.38 -5.60 -1.03
CA ASN A 105 10.77 -6.61 -0.16
C ASN A 105 10.49 -6.05 1.23
N THR A 106 11.45 -5.32 1.83
CA THR A 106 11.22 -4.61 3.10
C THR A 106 10.11 -3.55 2.98
N LEU A 107 10.03 -2.81 1.87
CA LEU A 107 8.93 -1.86 1.66
C LEU A 107 7.57 -2.56 1.65
N PHE A 108 7.48 -3.72 1.00
CA PHE A 108 6.25 -4.50 0.89
C PHE A 108 5.87 -5.19 2.20
N GLU A 109 6.78 -5.45 3.13
CA GLU A 109 6.42 -5.81 4.51
C GLU A 109 5.55 -4.72 5.17
N GLY A 110 5.82 -3.45 4.90
CA GLY A 110 4.97 -2.35 5.36
C GLY A 110 3.54 -2.43 4.81
N ALA A 111 3.37 -2.87 3.56
CA ALA A 111 2.08 -3.13 2.96
C ALA A 111 1.41 -4.41 3.49
N TYR A 112 2.18 -5.46 3.77
CA TYR A 112 1.69 -6.76 4.27
C TYR A 112 0.81 -6.59 5.51
N TYR A 113 1.20 -5.72 6.44
CA TYR A 113 0.43 -5.49 7.67
C TYR A 113 -0.81 -4.57 7.49
N SER A 114 -1.18 -4.20 6.26
CA SER A 114 -2.26 -3.22 5.99
C SER A 114 -3.65 -3.75 6.31
N PRO A 115 -4.51 -2.95 6.98
CA PRO A 115 -5.90 -3.31 7.14
C PRO A 115 -6.60 -3.21 5.79
N SER A 116 -7.61 -4.06 5.61
CA SER A 116 -8.56 -3.99 4.51
C SER A 116 -9.95 -4.30 5.02
N ALA A 117 -10.97 -3.75 4.35
CA ALA A 117 -12.35 -4.01 4.72
C ALA A 117 -12.64 -5.52 4.65
N MET A 118 -13.29 -6.05 5.70
CA MET A 118 -13.61 -7.48 5.82
C MET A 118 -12.39 -8.40 5.66
N ASN A 119 -11.19 -7.88 5.89
CA ASN A 119 -9.91 -8.60 5.71
C ASN A 119 -9.69 -9.12 4.26
N LYS A 120 -10.20 -8.41 3.26
CA LYS A 120 -10.14 -8.81 1.85
C LYS A 120 -8.72 -8.99 1.30
N GLN A 121 -7.78 -8.16 1.75
CA GLN A 121 -6.35 -8.22 1.40
C GLN A 121 -6.08 -8.37 -0.11
N ASP A 122 -6.86 -7.71 -0.96
CA ASP A 122 -6.78 -7.84 -2.42
C ASP A 122 -5.85 -6.82 -3.09
N VAL A 123 -5.05 -6.09 -2.31
CA VAL A 123 -4.10 -5.12 -2.86
C VAL A 123 -2.91 -5.85 -3.46
N GLU A 124 -2.66 -5.61 -4.74
CA GLU A 124 -1.46 -6.08 -5.45
C GLU A 124 -0.56 -4.89 -5.77
N PHE A 125 0.75 -5.09 -5.65
CA PHE A 125 1.75 -4.10 -6.01
C PHE A 125 2.60 -4.58 -7.16
N LEU A 126 2.96 -3.66 -8.05
CA LEU A 126 3.84 -3.92 -9.17
C LEU A 126 4.93 -2.85 -9.25
N VAL A 127 6.18 -3.28 -9.37
CA VAL A 127 7.32 -2.38 -9.61
C VAL A 127 7.57 -2.32 -11.12
N VAL A 128 7.45 -1.13 -11.71
CA VAL A 128 7.82 -0.88 -13.10
C VAL A 128 9.22 -0.27 -13.13
N ASP A 129 10.17 -0.97 -13.75
CA ASP A 129 11.53 -0.46 -13.97
C ASP A 129 12.03 -0.64 -15.42
N ASP A 130 12.13 -1.87 -15.93
CA ASP A 130 12.75 -2.18 -17.21
C ASP A 130 11.84 -1.81 -18.39
N ARG A 131 10.51 -1.87 -18.17
CA ARG A 131 9.49 -1.44 -19.15
C ARG A 131 8.96 -0.03 -18.87
N LEU A 132 9.69 0.78 -18.11
CA LEU A 132 9.19 2.08 -17.65
C LEU A 132 8.91 3.05 -18.80
N ASP A 133 9.78 3.11 -19.80
CA ASP A 133 9.60 4.01 -20.95
C ASP A 133 8.34 3.62 -21.75
N ASP A 134 8.19 2.34 -22.10
CA ASP A 134 7.01 1.80 -22.79
C ASP A 134 5.71 2.08 -22.01
N PHE A 135 5.75 1.88 -20.68
CA PHE A 135 4.60 2.15 -19.82
C PHE A 135 4.20 3.62 -19.85
N ILE A 136 5.19 4.52 -19.80
CA ILE A 136 4.93 5.96 -19.78
C ILE A 136 4.47 6.49 -21.13
N GLU A 137 4.94 5.88 -22.23
CA GLU A 137 4.38 6.12 -23.56
C GLU A 137 2.91 5.72 -23.62
N LEU A 138 2.55 4.52 -23.15
CA LEU A 138 1.15 4.08 -23.07
C LEU A 138 0.30 5.04 -22.23
N VAL A 139 0.78 5.42 -21.06
CA VAL A 139 0.11 6.40 -20.19
C VAL A 139 -0.15 7.70 -20.94
N TYR A 140 0.86 8.26 -21.62
CA TYR A 140 0.69 9.49 -22.39
C TYR A 140 -0.35 9.32 -23.51
N GLU A 141 -0.30 8.21 -24.24
CA GLU A 141 -1.24 7.89 -25.30
C GLU A 141 -2.69 7.77 -24.83
N ILE A 142 -2.91 7.33 -23.59
CA ILE A 142 -4.23 7.31 -22.95
C ILE A 142 -4.64 8.72 -22.54
N ILE A 143 -3.81 9.43 -21.78
CA ILE A 143 -4.24 10.70 -21.15
C ILE A 143 -4.35 11.86 -22.13
N LYS A 144 -3.65 11.84 -23.28
CA LYS A 144 -3.64 12.94 -24.26
C LYS A 144 -5.03 13.29 -24.79
N VAL A 145 -5.98 12.34 -24.78
CA VAL A 145 -7.37 12.59 -25.20
C VAL A 145 -8.08 13.64 -24.33
N GLU A 146 -7.58 13.88 -23.11
CA GLU A 146 -8.11 14.88 -22.18
C GLU A 146 -7.32 16.20 -22.16
N GLU A 147 -6.45 16.48 -23.16
CA GLU A 147 -5.64 17.71 -23.20
C GLU A 147 -6.46 19.01 -23.16
N ASN A 148 -7.70 18.96 -23.67
CA ASN A 148 -8.65 20.08 -23.63
C ASN A 148 -9.27 20.29 -22.25
N LYS A 149 -9.34 19.24 -21.42
CA LYS A 149 -9.84 19.31 -20.04
C LYS A 149 -8.72 19.70 -19.06
N PHE A 150 -7.49 19.28 -19.35
CA PHE A 150 -6.34 19.50 -18.48
C PHE A 150 -5.18 20.16 -19.26
N SER A 151 -5.02 21.47 -19.07
CA SER A 151 -3.92 22.25 -19.69
C SER A 151 -2.52 21.68 -19.42
N ARG A 152 -2.35 20.96 -18.31
CA ARG A 152 -1.10 20.31 -17.96
C ARG A 152 -0.76 19.11 -18.86
N ILE A 153 -1.77 18.40 -19.38
CA ILE A 153 -1.59 17.32 -20.36
C ILE A 153 -1.15 17.91 -21.71
N LYS A 154 -1.77 19.02 -22.11
CA LYS A 154 -1.34 19.76 -23.30
C LYS A 154 0.13 20.21 -23.20
N GLN A 155 0.53 20.79 -22.07
CA GLN A 155 1.92 21.19 -21.82
C GLN A 155 2.89 20.00 -21.84
N LEU A 156 2.48 18.84 -21.32
CA LEU A 156 3.25 17.61 -21.42
C LEU A 156 3.46 17.25 -22.90
N GLY A 157 2.41 17.23 -23.71
CA GLY A 157 2.51 16.93 -25.14
C GLY A 157 3.38 17.92 -25.90
N GLU A 158 3.30 19.22 -25.60
CA GLU A 158 4.19 20.24 -26.17
C GLU A 158 5.65 20.00 -25.76
N TYR A 159 5.90 19.65 -24.50
CA TYR A 159 7.24 19.37 -24.01
C TYR A 159 7.85 18.11 -24.65
N LEU A 160 7.04 17.09 -24.94
CA LEU A 160 7.49 15.86 -25.58
C LEU A 160 7.79 16.00 -27.09
N LYS A 161 7.35 17.09 -27.74
CA LYS A 161 7.62 17.34 -29.18
C LYS A 161 9.09 17.71 -29.45
N ASP A 162 9.77 18.35 -28.51
CA ASP A 162 11.17 18.75 -28.66
C ASP A 162 12.09 17.95 -27.73
N LYS A 163 12.57 16.81 -28.25
CA LYS A 163 13.48 15.91 -27.53
C LYS A 163 14.79 16.58 -27.10
N ASN A 164 15.21 17.68 -27.74
CA ASN A 164 16.46 18.37 -27.41
C ASN A 164 16.36 19.26 -26.16
N THR A 165 15.14 19.58 -25.72
CA THR A 165 14.88 20.40 -24.51
C THR A 165 14.40 19.58 -23.31
N CYS A 166 14.11 18.30 -23.54
CA CYS A 166 13.59 17.38 -22.54
C CYS A 166 14.72 16.87 -21.63
N LYS A 167 14.90 17.49 -20.44
CA LYS A 167 15.88 17.02 -19.45
C LYS A 167 15.39 15.79 -18.67
N TYR A 168 14.08 15.63 -18.56
CA TYR A 168 13.43 14.53 -17.85
C TYR A 168 11.96 14.42 -18.31
N HIS A 169 11.40 13.22 -18.29
CA HIS A 169 9.98 13.02 -18.62
C HIS A 169 9.09 13.69 -17.56
N PRO A 170 8.16 14.61 -17.88
CA PRO A 170 7.44 15.38 -16.84
C PRO A 170 6.52 14.56 -15.92
N LEU A 171 6.18 13.32 -16.31
CA LEU A 171 5.47 12.36 -15.45
C LEU A 171 6.39 11.67 -14.42
N LEU A 172 7.68 11.52 -14.74
CA LEU A 172 8.65 10.77 -13.92
C LEU A 172 9.65 11.66 -13.19
N TRP A 173 9.95 12.83 -13.77
CA TRP A 173 11.12 13.63 -13.41
C TRP A 173 12.40 12.80 -13.49
N GLU A 174 13.25 12.80 -12.47
CA GLU A 174 14.48 11.98 -12.44
C GLU A 174 14.20 10.51 -12.04
N GLY A 175 12.93 10.13 -11.86
CA GLY A 175 12.53 8.80 -11.38
C GLY A 175 12.75 7.71 -12.42
N LYS A 176 13.18 6.54 -11.95
CA LYS A 176 13.50 5.37 -12.78
C LYS A 176 12.78 4.09 -12.37
N GLN A 177 12.03 4.16 -11.27
CA GLN A 177 11.24 3.08 -10.72
C GLN A 177 9.92 3.64 -10.21
N LEU A 178 8.87 2.87 -10.41
CA LEU A 178 7.50 3.23 -10.09
C LEU A 178 6.83 2.06 -9.40
N ILE A 179 6.23 2.30 -8.24
CA ILE A 179 5.36 1.33 -7.57
C ILE A 179 3.92 1.66 -7.96
N LEU A 180 3.25 0.69 -8.55
CA LEU A 180 1.82 0.73 -8.87
C LEU A 180 1.06 -0.11 -7.85
N GLY A 181 -0.09 0.37 -7.40
CA GLY A 181 -0.99 -0.37 -6.52
C GLY A 181 -2.35 -0.60 -7.17
N PHE A 182 -2.78 -1.85 -7.21
CA PHE A 182 -4.03 -2.32 -7.80
C PHE A 182 -4.90 -2.98 -6.74
N ALA A 183 -6.21 -2.69 -6.74
CA ALA A 183 -7.18 -3.43 -5.94
C ALA A 183 -8.59 -3.21 -6.49
N THR A 184 -9.56 -3.95 -5.97
CA THR A 184 -10.98 -3.63 -6.23
C THR A 184 -11.48 -2.49 -5.34
N ASP A 185 -10.84 -2.26 -4.19
CA ASP A 185 -11.14 -1.15 -3.28
C ASP A 185 -10.01 -0.12 -3.22
N LYS A 186 -10.34 1.12 -3.59
CA LYS A 186 -9.42 2.26 -3.56
C LYS A 186 -8.84 2.55 -2.19
N THR A 187 -9.66 2.43 -1.14
CA THR A 187 -9.25 2.81 0.22
C THR A 187 -8.11 1.93 0.71
N SER A 188 -8.23 0.62 0.49
CA SER A 188 -7.23 -0.38 0.85
C SER A 188 -5.91 -0.13 0.12
N THR A 189 -5.93 0.18 -1.18
CA THR A 189 -4.71 0.52 -1.93
C THR A 189 -4.02 1.77 -1.39
N VAL A 190 -4.77 2.83 -1.09
CA VAL A 190 -4.20 4.09 -0.59
C VAL A 190 -3.58 3.90 0.79
N ILE A 191 -4.21 3.12 1.68
CA ILE A 191 -3.65 2.80 3.00
C ILE A 191 -2.32 2.04 2.84
N ALA A 192 -2.31 0.97 2.06
CA ALA A 192 -1.13 0.14 1.87
C ALA A 192 0.02 0.90 1.20
N ALA A 193 -0.27 1.71 0.16
CA ALA A 193 0.71 2.56 -0.50
C ALA A 193 1.31 3.62 0.45
N THR A 194 0.50 4.18 1.35
CA THR A 194 0.99 5.15 2.34
C THR A 194 2.00 4.51 3.30
N ARG A 195 1.83 3.22 3.65
CA ARG A 195 2.79 2.51 4.52
C ARG A 195 4.10 2.24 3.81
N ILE A 196 4.05 1.84 2.53
CA ILE A 196 5.23 1.77 1.66
C ILE A 196 5.95 3.11 1.61
N GLU A 197 5.22 4.21 1.38
CA GLU A 197 5.82 5.55 1.35
C GLU A 197 6.51 5.87 2.68
N LEU A 198 5.80 5.75 3.81
CA LEU A 198 6.37 6.14 5.09
C LEU A 198 7.61 5.31 5.46
N LEU A 199 7.58 4.00 5.19
CA LEU A 199 8.72 3.12 5.38
C LEU A 199 9.88 3.47 4.45
N ALA A 200 9.60 3.81 3.18
CA ALA A 200 10.63 4.28 2.26
C ALA A 200 11.40 5.49 2.80
N TYR A 201 10.72 6.44 3.46
CA TYR A 201 11.40 7.62 4.02
C TYR A 201 12.28 7.27 5.23
N THR A 202 11.95 6.23 6.02
CA THR A 202 12.85 5.79 7.11
C THR A 202 14.12 5.15 6.57
N MET A 203 14.04 4.54 5.38
CA MET A 203 15.18 3.94 4.65
C MET A 203 16.00 4.95 3.85
N GLY A 204 15.69 6.24 3.95
CA GLY A 204 16.39 7.30 3.22
C GLY A 204 16.00 7.41 1.74
N LEU A 205 14.94 6.71 1.32
CA LEU A 205 14.32 6.88 0.01
C LEU A 205 13.37 8.07 0.03
N GLY A 206 12.83 8.40 -1.15
CA GLY A 206 11.74 9.34 -1.27
C GLY A 206 11.02 9.16 -2.59
N GLY A 207 9.93 9.89 -2.77
CA GLY A 207 9.11 9.73 -3.95
C GLY A 207 7.97 10.71 -4.04
N PHE A 208 7.12 10.51 -5.04
CA PHE A 208 5.91 11.31 -5.23
C PHE A 208 4.81 10.49 -5.92
N TYR A 209 3.56 10.79 -5.56
CA TYR A 209 2.40 10.25 -6.26
C TYR A 209 2.13 11.01 -7.56
N SER A 210 1.78 10.28 -8.61
CA SER A 210 1.51 10.85 -9.94
C SER A 210 0.04 10.78 -10.33
N LEU A 211 -0.65 11.91 -10.18
CA LEU A 211 -2.03 12.05 -10.61
C LEU A 211 -2.22 11.65 -12.08
N PHE A 212 -1.33 12.05 -12.98
CA PHE A 212 -1.50 11.82 -14.42
C PHE A 212 -1.24 10.37 -14.83
N ILE A 213 -0.37 9.64 -14.13
CA ILE A 213 -0.23 8.20 -14.36
C ILE A 213 -1.51 7.51 -13.89
N GLN A 214 -2.02 7.86 -12.69
CA GLN A 214 -3.28 7.31 -12.18
C GLN A 214 -4.47 7.56 -13.12
N LYS A 215 -4.53 8.74 -13.75
CA LYS A 215 -5.57 9.08 -14.72
C LYS A 215 -5.66 8.15 -15.91
N ALA A 216 -4.58 7.44 -16.28
CA ALA A 216 -4.66 6.48 -17.38
C ALA A 216 -5.70 5.39 -17.11
N ASP A 217 -5.78 4.91 -15.87
CA ASP A 217 -6.80 3.94 -15.45
C ASP A 217 -8.22 4.52 -15.51
N GLU A 218 -8.38 5.75 -15.02
CA GLU A 218 -9.67 6.45 -15.01
C GLU A 218 -10.23 6.71 -16.41
N ILE A 219 -9.34 6.91 -17.40
CA ILE A 219 -9.71 7.28 -18.77
C ILE A 219 -9.95 6.03 -19.63
N ASP A 220 -9.05 5.05 -19.55
CA ASP A 220 -9.10 3.86 -20.39
C ASP A 220 -8.48 2.65 -19.67
N HIS A 221 -9.23 2.14 -18.69
CA HIS A 221 -8.84 1.00 -17.86
C HIS A 221 -8.50 -0.24 -18.69
N GLU A 222 -9.36 -0.63 -19.64
CA GLU A 222 -9.13 -1.82 -20.47
C GLU A 222 -7.80 -1.74 -21.24
N ARG A 223 -7.51 -0.56 -21.81
CA ARG A 223 -6.25 -0.35 -22.54
C ARG A 223 -5.06 -0.34 -21.59
N LEU A 224 -5.16 0.28 -20.42
CA LEU A 224 -4.10 0.23 -19.41
C LEU A 224 -3.78 -1.21 -19.01
N MET A 225 -4.80 -2.02 -18.73
CA MET A 225 -4.64 -3.41 -18.27
C MET A 225 -4.03 -4.33 -19.34
N THR A 226 -4.01 -3.93 -20.63
CA THR A 226 -3.23 -4.69 -21.64
C THR A 226 -1.74 -4.75 -21.34
N PHE A 227 -1.21 -3.80 -20.56
CA PHE A 227 0.20 -3.75 -20.19
C PHE A 227 0.56 -4.69 -19.02
N PHE A 228 -0.46 -5.05 -18.23
CA PHE A 228 -0.36 -5.85 -17.00
C PHE A 228 -1.28 -7.09 -17.07
N PRO A 229 -1.05 -8.02 -18.02
CA PRO A 229 -1.88 -9.22 -18.18
C PRO A 229 -1.90 -10.14 -16.95
N GLU A 230 -0.92 -10.01 -16.06
CA GLU A 230 -0.80 -10.75 -14.80
C GLU A 230 -1.76 -10.28 -13.70
N ILE A 231 -2.27 -9.04 -13.79
CA ILE A 231 -3.18 -8.47 -12.79
C ILE A 231 -4.62 -8.74 -13.20
N ASP A 232 -5.47 -9.15 -12.25
CA ASP A 232 -6.90 -9.30 -12.46
C ASP A 232 -7.52 -7.98 -12.98
N LYS A 233 -8.16 -8.04 -14.16
CA LYS A 233 -8.80 -6.90 -14.82
C LYS A 233 -9.95 -6.26 -14.04
N SER A 234 -10.46 -6.90 -12.99
CA SER A 234 -11.43 -6.28 -12.09
C SER A 234 -10.80 -5.26 -11.12
N LYS A 235 -9.47 -5.26 -11.00
CA LYS A 235 -8.71 -4.35 -10.12
C LYS A 235 -8.29 -3.10 -10.86
N HIS A 236 -8.44 -1.97 -10.20
CA HIS A 236 -8.07 -0.67 -10.74
C HIS A 236 -6.76 -0.15 -10.14
N MET A 237 -6.02 0.63 -10.93
CA MET A 237 -4.78 1.28 -10.48
C MET A 237 -5.10 2.51 -9.61
N TYR A 238 -5.01 2.35 -8.29
CA TYR A 238 -5.37 3.41 -7.32
C TYR A 238 -4.18 4.09 -6.64
N SER A 239 -2.96 3.59 -6.86
CA SER A 239 -1.73 4.24 -6.38
C SER A 239 -0.65 4.19 -7.45
N THR A 240 0.07 5.30 -7.60
CA THR A 240 1.17 5.45 -8.55
C THR A 240 2.30 6.24 -7.90
N PHE A 241 3.30 5.55 -7.35
CA PHE A 241 4.35 6.15 -6.54
C PHE A 241 5.72 6.02 -7.20
N ILE A 242 6.21 7.11 -7.80
CA ILE A 242 7.58 7.17 -8.31
C ILE A 242 8.52 7.24 -7.11
N ILE A 243 9.53 6.37 -7.08
CA ILE A 243 10.42 6.19 -5.93
C ILE A 243 11.89 6.14 -6.38
N GLY A 244 12.79 6.59 -5.50
CA GLY A 244 14.22 6.51 -5.72
C GLY A 244 15.03 7.12 -4.58
N TYR A 245 16.36 7.09 -4.70
CA TYR A 245 17.26 7.75 -3.76
C TYR A 245 17.27 9.27 -3.97
N PRO A 246 16.85 10.09 -3.00
CA PRO A 246 16.83 11.54 -3.15
C PRO A 246 18.22 12.12 -3.34
N ARG A 247 18.40 12.94 -4.38
CA ARG A 247 19.61 13.74 -4.60
C ARG A 247 19.55 15.09 -3.89
N LYS A 248 18.35 15.53 -3.52
CA LYS A 248 18.08 16.81 -2.82
C LYS A 248 17.51 16.54 -1.44
N LYS A 249 17.87 17.41 -0.48
CA LYS A 249 17.35 17.37 0.91
C LYS A 249 16.72 18.71 1.26
N PHE A 250 15.48 18.70 1.71
CA PHE A 250 14.81 19.90 2.21
C PHE A 250 15.29 20.24 3.61
N LYS A 251 15.37 21.54 3.93
CA LYS A 251 15.97 22.03 5.18
C LYS A 251 14.96 22.53 6.21
N ARG A 252 13.68 22.62 5.86
CA ARG A 252 12.63 23.19 6.70
C ARG A 252 11.25 22.75 6.24
N THR A 253 10.29 22.75 7.16
CA THR A 253 8.88 22.52 6.90
C THR A 253 8.23 23.75 6.23
N ILE A 254 6.98 23.61 5.79
CA ILE A 254 6.18 24.71 5.23
C ILE A 254 4.79 24.74 5.89
N PRO A 255 4.12 25.91 5.95
CA PRO A 255 2.73 25.97 6.39
C PRO A 255 1.81 25.22 5.42
N HIS A 256 0.74 24.64 5.95
CA HIS A 256 -0.36 24.04 5.20
C HIS A 256 -1.68 24.75 5.53
N LYS A 257 -2.71 24.57 4.69
CA LYS A 257 -4.06 25.07 5.00
C LYS A 257 -4.53 24.45 6.32
N LYS A 258 -5.18 25.25 7.17
CA LYS A 258 -5.77 24.75 8.43
C LYS A 258 -6.80 23.66 8.12
N ILE A 259 -6.74 22.56 8.87
CA ILE A 259 -7.74 21.49 8.79
C ILE A 259 -9.03 22.02 9.44
N LYS A 260 -10.16 21.84 8.75
CA LYS A 260 -11.48 22.13 9.31
C LYS A 260 -11.89 20.92 10.17
N ILE A 261 -12.09 21.14 11.47
CA ILE A 261 -12.46 20.09 12.43
C ILE A 261 -13.68 20.60 13.21
N THR A 262 -14.71 19.76 13.32
CA THR A 262 -15.87 19.99 14.18
C THR A 262 -15.94 18.84 15.18
N TYR A 263 -16.06 19.19 16.46
CA TYR A 263 -16.31 18.22 17.53
C TYR A 263 -17.80 18.29 17.85
N ASN A 264 -18.53 17.21 17.55
CA ASN A 264 -19.95 17.03 17.86
C ASN A 264 -20.10 16.05 19.01
#